data_AF-A0A382AE12-F1
#
_entry.id   AF-A0A382AE12-F1
#
_cell.length_a   1.000
_cell.length_b   1.000
_cell.length_c   1.000
_cell.angle_alpha   90.00
_cell.angle_beta   90.00
_cell.angle_gamma   90.00
#
_symmetry.space_group_name_H-M   'P 1'
#
loop_
_entity.id
_entity.type
_entity.pdbx_description
1 polymer ?
#
loop_
_entity_poly.entity_id
_entity_poly.type
_entity_poly.pdbx_seq_one_letter_code
_entity_poly.pdbx_strand_id
1 'polypeptide(L)' 'MDVNQSPPTNGNFLQYIFGRVLCWTGIHDYRVISVTGSFGRGGGVEKRECRRCQKLSVRPI' A
#
# COMPACT_ATOMS: atom_id res chain seq x y z
N MET A 1 4.83 -11.03 7.35
CA MET A 1 3.60 -10.26 7.09
C MET A 1 3.33 -10.41 5.62
N ASP A 2 2.53 -11.41 5.30
CA ASP A 2 2.60 -12.15 4.07
C ASP A 2 1.43 -11.71 3.18
N VAL A 3 1.65 -10.67 2.37
CA VAL A 3 0.75 -10.36 1.26
C VAL A 3 1.10 -11.32 0.12
N ASN A 4 0.45 -12.48 0.11
CA ASN A 4 0.11 -13.28 -1.07
C ASN A 4 1.08 -13.23 -2.27
N GLN A 5 2.39 -13.28 -2.03
CA GLN A 5 3.38 -13.41 -3.08
C GLN A 5 3.65 -14.91 -3.19
N SER A 6 3.06 -15.54 -4.19
CA SER A 6 3.38 -16.91 -4.58
C SER A 6 4.90 -17.10 -4.57
N PRO A 7 5.43 -18.25 -4.10
CA PRO A 7 6.87 -18.48 -4.03
C PRO A 7 7.50 -18.16 -5.40
N PRO A 8 8.57 -17.35 -5.45
CA PRO A 8 9.13 -16.91 -6.72
C PRO A 8 9.66 -18.12 -7.48
N THR A 9 8.96 -18.52 -8.54
CA THR A 9 9.50 -19.40 -9.57
C THR A 9 10.48 -18.60 -10.43
N ASN A 10 11.53 -19.25 -10.93
CA ASN A 10 12.71 -18.64 -11.54
C ASN A 10 12.45 -17.58 -12.64
N GLY A 11 11.25 -17.53 -13.23
CA GLY A 11 10.87 -16.51 -14.23
C GLY A 11 10.35 -15.17 -13.68
N ASN A 12 9.99 -15.05 -12.39
CA ASN A 12 9.26 -13.88 -11.86
C ASN A 12 10.04 -13.05 -10.83
N PHE A 13 11.30 -13.40 -10.56
CA PHE A 13 12.12 -12.74 -9.53
C PHE A 13 12.40 -11.27 -9.85
N LEU A 14 12.65 -10.94 -11.12
CA LEU A 14 12.88 -9.56 -11.55
C LEU A 14 11.67 -8.67 -11.26
N GLN A 15 10.45 -9.14 -11.57
CA GLN A 15 9.22 -8.39 -11.30
C GLN A 15 9.02 -8.09 -9.81
N TYR A 16 9.44 -9.02 -8.95
CA TYR A 16 9.40 -8.84 -7.51
C TYR A 16 10.38 -7.77 -7.01
N ILE A 17 11.63 -7.81 -7.52
CA ILE A 17 12.63 -6.79 -7.18
C ILE A 17 12.21 -5.43 -7.72
N PHE A 18 11.76 -5.33 -8.97
CA PHE A 18 11.25 -4.07 -9.53
C PHE A 18 10.10 -3.50 -8.69
N GLY A 19 9.14 -4.32 -8.27
CA GLY A 19 8.05 -3.90 -7.39
C GLY A 19 8.51 -3.33 -6.04
N ARG A 20 9.53 -3.94 -5.42
CA ARG A 20 10.14 -3.46 -4.16
C ARG A 20 10.99 -2.20 -4.37
N VAL A 21 11.79 -2.13 -5.42
CA VAL A 21 12.61 -0.96 -5.76
C VAL A 21 11.73 0.26 -6.05
N LEU A 22 10.64 0.10 -6.80
CA LEU A 22 9.67 1.17 -7.04
C LEU A 22 9.07 1.71 -5.73
N CYS A 23 8.82 0.84 -4.75
CA CYS A 23 8.36 1.28 -3.43
C CYS A 23 9.47 2.04 -2.67
N TRP A 24 10.73 1.69 -2.86
CA TRP A 24 11.85 2.40 -2.25
C TRP A 24 12.09 3.78 -2.88
N THR A 25 11.82 3.95 -4.18
CA THR A 25 11.92 5.24 -4.87
C THR A 25 10.72 6.17 -4.59
N GLY A 26 9.72 5.72 -3.83
CA GLY A 26 8.54 6.49 -3.46
C GLY A 26 7.31 6.25 -4.35
N ILE A 27 7.41 5.38 -5.36
CA ILE A 27 6.29 4.98 -6.21
C ILE A 27 5.53 3.84 -5.52
N HIS A 28 4.57 4.23 -4.68
CA HIS A 28 3.73 3.32 -3.93
C HIS A 28 2.34 3.15 -4.57
N ASP A 29 1.90 1.91 -4.76
CA ASP A 29 0.52 1.57 -5.15
C ASP A 29 -0.38 1.62 -3.90
N TYR A 30 -0.83 2.82 -3.53
CA TYR A 30 -1.72 3.04 -2.38
C TYR A 30 -3.16 2.64 -2.72
N ARG A 31 -3.75 1.76 -1.92
CA ARG A 31 -5.17 1.42 -1.95
C ARG A 31 -5.84 1.91 -0.67
N VAL A 32 -7.03 2.48 -0.77
CA VAL A 32 -7.83 2.86 0.40
C VAL A 32 -8.29 1.60 1.12
N ILE A 33 -7.92 1.47 2.39
CA ILE A 33 -8.30 0.32 3.24
C ILE A 33 -9.44 0.67 4.20
N SER A 34 -9.55 1.94 4.61
CA SER A 34 -10.59 2.38 5.53
C SER A 34 -10.81 3.87 5.37
N VAL A 35 -12.07 4.27 5.27
CA VAL A 35 -12.47 5.69 5.30
C VAL A 35 -13.21 5.87 6.62
N THR A 36 -12.58 6.53 7.58
CA THR A 36 -13.24 6.90 8.83
C THR A 36 -13.82 8.30 8.65
N GLY A 37 -15.06 8.37 8.20
CA GLY A 37 -15.82 9.61 8.13
C GLY A 37 -16.61 9.82 9.41
N SER A 38 -16.23 10.81 10.22
CA SER A 38 -17.05 11.25 11.35
C SER A 38 -18.05 12.28 10.87
N PHE A 39 -19.35 11.99 11.04
CA PHE A 39 -20.45 12.96 10.83
C PHE A 39 -20.48 13.98 11.97
N GLY A 40 -19.49 14.87 12.02
CA GLY A 40 -19.45 16.00 12.95
C GLY A 40 -18.04 16.58 13.08
N ARG A 41 -17.91 17.90 12.81
CA ARG A 41 -16.78 18.87 12.95
C ARG A 41 -15.29 18.43 12.82
N GLY A 42 -14.91 17.19 13.07
CA GLY A 42 -13.61 16.60 12.76
C GLY A 42 -13.69 15.88 11.42
N GLY A 43 -13.01 16.43 10.41
CA GLY A 43 -12.98 15.92 9.05
C GLY A 43 -12.67 14.43 8.96
N GLY A 44 -13.13 13.81 7.87
CA GLY A 44 -12.88 12.38 7.65
C GLY A 44 -11.38 12.11 7.53
N VAL A 45 -10.96 10.92 7.95
CA VAL A 45 -9.60 10.44 7.69
C VAL A 45 -9.66 9.23 6.78
N GLU A 46 -8.91 9.31 5.70
CA GLU A 46 -8.69 8.18 4.80
C GLU A 46 -7.39 7.47 5.19
N LYS A 47 -7.51 6.17 5.46
CA LYS A 47 -6.37 5.28 5.65
C LYS A 47 -6.11 4.58 4.32
N ARG A 48 -4.91 4.77 3.79
CA ARG A 48 -4.41 4.17 2.55
C ARG A 48 -3.26 3.23 2.90
N GLU A 49 -3.23 2.06 2.29
CA GLU A 49 -2.15 1.09 2.44
C GLU A 49 -1.51 0.79 1.09
N CYS A 50 -0.19 0.76 1.03
CA CYS A 50 0.49 0.29 -0.16
C CYS A 50 0.38 -1.23 -0.29
N ARG A 51 -0.19 -1.73 -1.39
CA ARG A 51 -0.35 -3.19 -1.59
C ARG A 51 0.97 -3.96 -1.69
N ARG A 52 2.08 -3.28 -2.00
CA ARG A 52 3.38 -3.90 -2.26
C ARG A 52 4.28 -3.95 -1.03
N CYS A 53 4.32 -2.86 -0.26
CA CYS A 53 5.18 -2.74 0.92
C CYS A 53 4.40 -2.60 2.24
N GLN A 54 3.07 -2.66 2.18
CA GLN A 54 2.17 -2.50 3.34
C GLN A 54 2.35 -1.17 4.10
N LYS A 55 2.91 -0.16 3.44
CA LYS A 55 3.11 1.16 4.03
C LYS A 55 1.75 1.84 4.22
N LEU A 56 1.42 2.12 5.47
CA LEU A 56 0.22 2.86 5.85
C LEU A 56 0.45 4.36 5.70
N SER A 57 -0.51 5.05 5.12
CA SER A 57 -0.56 6.49 4.95
C SER A 57 -1.95 6.97 5.34
N VAL A 58 -2.02 7.90 6.28
CA VAL A 58 -3.28 8.49 6.73
C VAL A 58 -3.31 9.92 6.20
N ARG A 59 -4.38 10.26 5.48
CA ARG A 59 -4.64 11.63 5.05
C ARG A 59 -5.98 12.10 5.60
N PRO A 60 -6.07 13.37 6.05
CA PRO A 60 -7.37 14.00 6.25
C PRO A 60 -8.00 14.29 4.89
N ILE A 61 -9.32 14.08 4.78
CA ILE A 61 -10.15 14.51 3.64
C ILE A 61 -10.86 15.82 3.93
#